data_AF-A0A179UUG8-F1
#
_entry.id   AF-A0A179UUG8-F1
#
_cell.length_a   1.000
_cell.length_b   1.000
_cell.length_c   1.000
_cell.angle_alpha   90.00
_cell.angle_beta   90.00
_cell.angle_gamma   90.00
#
_symmetry.space_group_name_H-M   'P 1'
#
loop_
_entity.id
_entity.type
_entity.pdbx_description
1 polymer ?
#
loop_
_entity_poly.entity_id
_entity_poly.type
_entity_poly.pdbx_seq_one_letter_code
_entity_poly.pdbx_strand_id
1 'polypeptide(L)'
;MSTSMSMVTNAAAAATVTVTVTVTVTVTGLRNPCAQIDRFRKGLKEKFVVRDAEGNIVGRKAGVLGVVERGGGVRPGMRILIEKPPVHEALECV
;
A
#
# COMPACT_ATOMS: atom_id res chain seq x y z
N MET A 1 -0.09 -11.76 16.90
CA MET A 1 0.97 -11.30 17.83
C MET A 1 1.42 -9.94 17.35
N SER A 2 0.71 -8.91 17.82
CA SER A 2 1.02 -7.51 17.60
C SER A 2 2.11 -7.11 18.58
N THR A 3 3.11 -6.37 18.14
CA THR A 3 4.02 -5.66 19.03
C THR A 3 3.96 -4.20 18.65
N SER A 4 2.95 -3.53 19.20
CA SER A 4 3.00 -2.11 19.51
C SER A 4 4.24 -1.84 20.36
N MET A 5 5.26 -1.25 19.74
CA MET A 5 6.49 -0.86 20.43
C MET A 5 6.24 0.46 21.17
N SER A 6 5.54 0.38 22.30
CA SER A 6 5.52 1.45 23.29
C SER A 6 6.85 1.40 24.05
N MET A 7 7.81 2.25 23.66
CA MET A 7 9.00 2.49 24.48
C MET A 7 8.60 3.29 25.72
N VAL A 8 8.36 2.59 26.84
CA VAL A 8 8.47 3.16 28.18
C VAL A 8 9.76 2.60 28.76
N THR A 9 10.87 3.35 28.66
CA THR A 9 12.14 2.99 29.30
C THR A 9 12.44 3.97 30.41
N ASN A 10 12.30 3.52 31.66
CA ASN A 10 12.81 4.20 32.84
C ASN A 10 14.34 4.01 32.84
N ALA A 11 15.09 4.95 32.26
CA ALA A 11 16.53 4.81 32.05
C ALA A 11 17.31 5.32 33.27
N ALA A 12 17.85 4.40 34.07
CA ALA A 12 19.04 4.65 34.88
C ALA A 12 20.28 4.32 34.02
N ALA A 13 21.22 5.28 33.93
CA ALA A 13 22.37 5.35 33.01
C ALA A 13 22.06 5.75 31.56
N ALA A 14 22.95 6.55 30.97
CA ALA A 14 22.79 7.22 29.68
C ALA A 14 22.52 6.23 28.53
N ALA A 15 21.26 6.09 28.15
CA ALA A 15 20.83 5.29 27.01
C ALA A 15 20.64 6.19 25.78
N THR A 16 21.32 5.89 24.68
CA THR A 16 21.03 6.50 23.39
C THR A 16 19.78 5.83 22.80
N VAL A 17 18.70 6.60 22.65
CA VAL A 17 17.46 6.15 22.00
C VAL A 17 17.45 6.64 20.55
N THR A 18 17.51 5.74 19.58
CA THR A 18 17.32 6.09 18.16
C THR A 18 15.84 5.94 17.79
N VAL A 19 15.14 7.06 17.64
CA VAL A 19 13.77 7.09 17.14
C VAL A 19 13.81 7.05 15.62
N THR A 20 13.58 5.87 15.02
CA THR A 20 13.41 5.78 13.57
C THR A 20 12.02 6.29 13.23
N VAL A 21 11.93 7.41 12.52
CA VAL A 21 10.66 7.92 11.99
C VAL A 21 10.20 6.98 10.89
N THR A 22 9.06 6.32 11.09
CA THR A 22 8.44 5.45 10.09
C THR A 22 7.41 6.24 9.29
N VAL A 23 7.37 6.01 7.98
CA VAL A 23 6.30 6.49 7.09
C VAL A 23 5.31 5.35 6.91
N THR A 24 4.02 5.61 7.09
CA THR A 24 2.99 4.59 6.99
C THR A 24 1.90 5.02 6.00
N VAL A 25 1.48 4.06 5.19
CA VAL A 25 0.43 4.22 4.18
C VAL A 25 -0.54 3.06 4.33
N THR A 26 -1.83 3.37 4.44
CA THR A 26 -2.90 2.37 4.42
C THR A 26 -3.35 2.16 2.99
N VAL A 27 -3.35 0.92 2.52
CA VAL A 27 -3.91 0.58 1.20
C VAL A 27 -5.44 0.60 1.31
N THR A 28 -6.10 1.39 0.47
CA THR A 28 -7.56 1.62 0.54
C THR A 28 -8.33 1.09 -0.66
N GLY A 29 -7.66 0.75 -1.76
CA GLY A 29 -8.35 0.25 -2.94
C GLY A 29 -7.43 -0.13 -4.09
N LEU A 30 -8.02 -0.74 -5.10
CA LEU A 30 -7.38 -0.97 -6.39
C LEU A 30 -7.50 0.27 -7.27
N ARG A 31 -6.44 0.56 -8.03
CA ARG A 31 -6.48 1.65 -9.00
C ARG A 31 -7.37 1.27 -10.18
N ASN A 32 -8.28 2.16 -10.59
CA ASN A 32 -8.97 2.04 -11.86
C ASN A 32 -8.15 2.65 -13.02
N PRO A 33 -7.72 1.88 -14.03
CA PRO A 33 -7.01 2.43 -15.19
C PRO A 33 -7.94 3.32 -16.01
N CYS A 34 -7.59 4.60 -16.13
CA CYS A 34 -8.41 5.60 -16.83
C CYS A 34 -8.06 5.71 -18.32
N ALA A 35 -8.83 6.53 -19.05
CA ALA A 35 -8.65 6.76 -20.49
C ALA A 35 -7.26 7.33 -20.85
N GLN A 36 -6.53 7.95 -19.91
CA GLN A 36 -5.19 8.50 -20.18
C GLN A 36 -4.19 7.40 -20.58
N ILE A 37 -4.28 6.21 -19.99
CA ILE A 37 -3.42 5.07 -20.33
C ILE A 37 -3.71 4.58 -21.76
N ASP A 38 -4.98 4.57 -22.15
CA ASP A 38 -5.38 4.15 -23.50
C ASP A 38 -4.99 5.19 -24.57
N ARG A 39 -4.94 6.47 -24.20
CA ARG A 39 -4.42 7.55 -25.05
C ARG A 39 -2.90 7.43 -25.26
N PHE A 40 -2.16 6.95 -24.26
CA PHE A 40 -0.72 6.68 -24.40
C PHE A 40 -0.46 5.54 -25.40
N ARG A 41 -1.25 4.46 -25.32
CA ARG A 41 -1.23 3.38 -26.31
C ARG A 41 -2.59 2.69 -26.36
N LYS A 42 -3.18 2.65 -27.56
CA LYS A 42 -4.49 2.03 -27.80
C LYS A 42 -4.52 0.58 -27.32
N GLY A 43 -5.54 0.21 -26.56
CA GLY A 43 -5.75 -1.13 -26.01
C GLY A 43 -4.97 -1.43 -24.74
N LEU A 44 -4.14 -0.49 -24.25
CA LEU A 44 -3.34 -0.72 -23.04
C LEU A 44 -4.20 -0.76 -21.79
N LYS A 45 -5.32 -0.03 -21.74
CA LYS A 45 -6.26 -0.08 -20.62
C LYS A 45 -6.79 -1.51 -20.39
N GLU A 46 -7.10 -2.22 -21.47
CA GLU A 46 -7.65 -3.58 -21.40
C GLU A 46 -6.62 -4.58 -20.85
N LYS A 47 -5.32 -4.35 -21.03
CA LYS A 47 -4.26 -5.20 -20.47
C LYS A 47 -4.21 -5.21 -18.94
N PHE A 48 -4.85 -4.24 -18.30
CA PHE A 48 -4.97 -4.17 -16.84
C PHE A 48 -6.23 -4.85 -16.30
N VAL A 49 -7.18 -5.25 -17.15
CA VAL A 49 -8.43 -5.89 -16.76
C VAL A 49 -8.25 -7.40 -16.75
N VAL A 50 -8.68 -8.05 -15.67
CA VAL A 50 -8.74 -9.51 -15.57
C VAL A 50 -10.19 -9.92 -15.74
N ARG A 51 -10.43 -10.86 -16.66
CA ARG A 51 -11.76 -11.40 -16.95
C ARG A 51 -11.82 -12.89 -16.66
N ASP A 52 -13.00 -13.36 -16.25
CA ASP A 52 -13.32 -14.79 -16.18
C ASP A 52 -13.68 -15.35 -17.57
N ALA A 53 -14.12 -16.62 -17.61
CA ALA A 53 -14.47 -17.31 -18.85
C ALA A 53 -15.73 -16.73 -19.50
N GLU A 54 -16.63 -16.16 -18.71
CA GLU A 54 -17.87 -15.52 -19.11
C GLU A 54 -17.66 -14.07 -19.56
N GLY A 55 -16.44 -13.53 -19.38
CA GLY A 55 -16.04 -12.18 -19.78
C GLY A 55 -16.30 -11.10 -18.74
N ASN A 56 -16.75 -11.46 -17.54
CA ASN A 56 -16.95 -10.53 -16.43
C ASN A 56 -15.61 -10.06 -15.88
N ILE A 57 -15.58 -8.82 -15.40
CA ILE A 57 -14.37 -8.26 -14.79
C ILE A 57 -14.26 -8.79 -13.36
N VAL A 58 -13.28 -9.66 -13.13
CA VAL A 58 -13.01 -10.27 -11.81
C VAL A 58 -11.80 -9.66 -11.11
N GLY A 59 -11.11 -8.72 -11.75
CA GLY A 59 -10.02 -8.00 -11.11
C GLY A 59 -9.36 -6.97 -12.01
N ARG A 60 -8.50 -6.15 -11.40
CA ARG A 60 -7.67 -5.14 -12.08
C ARG A 60 -6.24 -5.22 -11.58
N LYS A 61 -5.28 -5.18 -12.51
CA LYS A 61 -3.82 -5.25 -12.24
C LYS A 61 -3.13 -3.91 -12.47
N ALA A 62 -3.81 -2.79 -12.16
CA ALA A 62 -3.30 -1.43 -12.39
C ALA A 62 -2.57 -0.82 -11.17
N GLY A 63 -2.30 -1.62 -10.14
CA GLY A 63 -1.74 -1.18 -8.87
C GLY A 63 -2.80 -0.86 -7.83
N VAL A 64 -2.34 -0.33 -6.69
CA VAL A 64 -3.17 0.01 -5.53
C VAL A 64 -3.13 1.50 -5.24
N LEU A 65 -4.14 1.97 -4.51
CA LEU A 65 -4.22 3.31 -3.94
C LEU A 65 -4.14 3.20 -2.42
N GLY A 66 -3.69 4.28 -1.78
CA GLY A 66 -3.60 4.34 -0.34
C GLY A 66 -3.58 5.75 0.19
N VAL A 67 -3.81 5.87 1.49
CA VAL A 67 -3.81 7.12 2.25
C VAL A 67 -2.59 7.13 3.16
N VAL A 68 -1.93 8.29 3.26
CA VAL A 68 -0.79 8.47 4.15
C VAL A 68 -1.30 8.67 5.57
N GLU A 69 -0.98 7.74 6.46
CA GLU A 69 -1.32 7.83 7.89
C GLU A 69 -0.25 8.61 8.67
N ARG A 70 1.02 8.38 8.33
CA ARG A 70 2.16 9.09 8.91
C ARG A 70 3.12 9.49 7.79
N GLY A 71 3.25 10.79 7.58
CA GLY A 71 4.17 11.35 6.59
C GLY A 71 5.64 11.29 7.01
N GLY A 72 6.52 11.45 6.03
CA GLY A 72 7.97 11.56 6.23
C GLY A 72 8.73 11.40 4.91
N GLY A 73 10.06 11.41 4.99
CA GLY A 73 10.91 11.24 3.82
C GLY A 73 10.95 9.80 3.32
N VAL A 74 10.70 9.61 2.02
CA VAL A 74 10.87 8.33 1.34
C VAL A 74 12.00 8.45 0.34
N ARG A 75 12.91 7.46 0.33
CA ARG A 75 14.07 7.39 -0.58
C ARG A 75 14.13 6.03 -1.27
N PRO A 76 14.69 5.95 -2.49
CA PRO A 76 14.98 4.67 -3.14
C PRO A 76 15.81 3.76 -2.21
N GLY A 77 15.49 2.47 -2.19
CA GLY A 77 16.16 1.48 -1.34
C GLY A 77 15.60 1.34 0.09
N MET A 78 14.62 2.16 0.49
CA MET A 78 13.91 1.95 1.76
C MET A 78 13.09 0.65 1.71
N ARG A 79 13.17 -0.12 2.80
CA ARG A 79 12.41 -1.36 2.95
C ARG A 79 10.94 -1.05 3.16
N ILE A 80 10.08 -1.76 2.44
CA ILE A 80 8.63 -1.76 2.67
C ILE A 80 8.30 -2.92 3.60
N LEU A 81 7.62 -2.64 4.71
CA LEU A 81 7.10 -3.64 5.62
C LEU A 81 5.58 -3.71 5.43
N ILE A 82 5.04 -4.93 5.34
CA ILE A 82 3.61 -5.17 5.17
C ILE A 82 3.06 -5.65 6.51
N GLU A 83 2.14 -4.87 7.08
CA GLU A 83 1.30 -5.34 8.17
C GLU A 83 0.06 -6.03 7.58
N LYS A 84 -0.18 -7.29 7.97
CA LYS A 84 -1.34 -8.03 7.49
C LYS A 84 -2.61 -7.47 8.13
N PRO A 85 -3.70 -7.29 7.37
CA PRO A 85 -4.95 -6.87 7.96
C PRO A 85 -5.50 -7.99 8.87
N PRO A 86 -6.26 -7.65 9.91
CA PRO A 86 -6.88 -8.65 10.78
C PRO A 86 -7.89 -9.52 10.03
N VAL A 87 -8.53 -8.97 8.99
CA VAL A 87 -9.44 -9.66 8.09
C VAL A 87 -9.00 -9.39 6.65
N HIS A 88 -8.99 -10.42 5.80
CA HIS A 88 -8.61 -10.29 4.39
C HIS A 88 -9.86 -10.08 3.55
N GLU A 89 -10.25 -8.83 3.37
CA GLU A 89 -11.33 -8.43 2.48
C GLU A 89 -10.76 -8.02 1.11
N ALA A 90 -11.49 -8.36 0.04
CA ALA A 90 -11.10 -7.95 -1.30
C ALA A 90 -11.24 -6.44 -1.45
N LEU A 91 -10.21 -5.79 -2.01
CA LEU A 91 -10.25 -4.36 -2.28
C LEU A 91 -11.05 -4.05 -3.53
N GLU A 92 -11.95 -3.09 -3.40
CA GLU A 92 -12.70 -2.53 -4.52
C GLU A 92 -11.87 -1.54 -5.32
N CYS A 93 -12.33 -1.25 -6.54
CA CYS A 93 -11.72 -0.21 -7.34
C CYS A 93 -12.26 1.17 -7.01
N VAL A 94 -11.34 2.12 -6.90
CA VAL A 94 -11.62 3.55 -6.73
C VAL A 94 -11.44 4.27 -8.06
#